data_AF-A0A7V7WLK4-F1
#
_entry.id   AF-A0A7V7WLK4-F1
#
_cell.length_a   1.000
_cell.length_b   1.000
_cell.length_c   1.000
_cell.angle_alpha   90.00
_cell.angle_beta   90.00
_cell.angle_gamma   90.00
#
_symmetry.space_group_name_H-M   'P 1'
#
loop_
_entity.id
_entity.type
_entity.pdbx_description
1 polymer ?
#
loop_
_entity_poly.entity_id
_entity_poly.type
_entity_poly.pdbx_seq_one_letter_code
_entity_poly.pdbx_strand_id
1 'polypeptide(L)'
;MKPDSKKPVPEKKAWKSLEELREDPAWREGKADEFPEWSASRRDFLKTMGYGLGTVAMTACTRSPVHKAIPFLQKPEELTPGVANWYATTCAGCSAACSLLVKSRDGRPIKVEGNPESPLN
;
A
#
# COMPACT_ATOMS: atom_id res chain seq x y z
N MET A 1 35.75 40.37 -53.45
CA MET A 1 35.83 40.57 -51.98
C MET A 1 35.47 39.25 -51.32
N LYS A 2 36.45 38.50 -50.80
CA LYS A 2 36.22 37.18 -50.18
C LYS A 2 35.66 37.41 -48.76
N PRO A 3 34.54 36.79 -48.36
CA PRO A 3 34.10 36.84 -46.98
C PRO A 3 34.93 35.87 -46.12
N ASP A 4 35.40 36.38 -44.98
CA ASP A 4 36.38 35.80 -44.08
C ASP A 4 36.01 34.40 -43.54
N SER A 5 36.98 33.50 -43.57
CA SER A 5 36.92 32.18 -42.94
C SER A 5 36.86 32.29 -41.41
N LYS A 6 35.71 32.01 -40.81
CA LYS A 6 35.57 31.90 -39.35
C LYS A 6 36.30 30.64 -38.84
N LYS A 7 37.25 30.80 -37.92
CA LYS A 7 37.91 29.69 -37.21
C LYS A 7 36.94 29.04 -36.21
N PRO A 8 36.96 27.71 -36.00
CA PRO A 8 36.08 27.06 -35.02
C PRO A 8 36.48 27.43 -33.59
N VAL A 9 35.49 27.85 -32.80
CA VAL A 9 35.64 28.15 -31.37
C VAL A 9 35.71 26.81 -30.61
N PRO A 10 36.69 26.58 -29.71
CA PRO A 10 36.79 25.32 -28.98
C PRO A 10 35.62 25.19 -27.99
N GLU A 11 34.90 24.08 -28.09
CA GLU A 11 33.75 23.75 -27.26
C GLU A 11 34.21 23.48 -25.82
N LYS A 12 33.67 24.22 -24.84
CA LYS A 12 34.03 24.04 -23.43
C LYS A 12 33.33 22.79 -22.89
N LYS A 13 34.08 21.72 -22.68
CA LYS A 13 33.58 20.48 -22.09
C LYS A 13 33.33 20.69 -20.59
N ALA A 14 32.07 20.68 -20.19
CA ALA A 14 31.67 20.72 -18.79
C ALA A 14 31.68 19.29 -18.22
N TRP A 15 32.61 19.02 -17.31
CA TRP A 15 32.78 17.72 -16.64
C TRP A 15 31.64 17.49 -15.65
N LYS A 16 31.03 16.29 -15.67
CA LYS A 16 29.86 16.00 -14.82
C LYS A 16 30.22 15.44 -13.44
N SER A 17 31.43 14.89 -13.27
CA SER A 17 31.97 14.41 -11.99
C SER A 17 33.50 14.48 -11.93
N LEU A 18 34.07 14.36 -10.72
CA LEU A 18 35.52 14.41 -10.48
C LEU A 18 36.23 13.16 -11.03
N GLU A 19 35.56 12.02 -11.02
CA GLU A 19 36.00 10.74 -11.55
C GLU A 19 36.13 10.77 -13.09
N GLU A 20 35.27 11.53 -13.77
CA GLU A 20 35.32 11.72 -15.23
C GLU A 20 36.52 12.59 -15.67
N LEU A 21 36.97 13.52 -14.82
CA LEU A 21 38.18 14.32 -15.07
C LEU A 21 39.46 13.49 -14.90
N ARG A 22 39.44 12.51 -13.99
CA ARG A 22 40.61 11.73 -13.59
C ARG A 22 40.90 10.54 -14.52
N GLU A 23 40.04 10.29 -15.51
CA GLU A 23 40.13 9.18 -16.49
C GLU A 23 40.42 7.82 -15.83
N ASP A 24 39.84 7.58 -14.65
CA ASP A 24 40.10 6.37 -13.88
C ASP A 24 39.64 5.12 -14.66
N PRO A 25 40.48 4.09 -14.86
CA PRO A 25 40.12 2.91 -15.63
C PRO A 25 38.91 2.16 -15.04
N ALA A 26 38.75 2.17 -13.71
CA ALA A 26 37.60 1.54 -13.05
C ALA A 26 36.27 2.23 -13.37
N TRP A 27 36.29 3.55 -13.58
CA TRP A 27 35.11 4.34 -13.95
C TRP A 27 34.69 4.10 -15.41
N ARG A 28 35.67 3.89 -16.30
CA ARG A 28 35.42 3.61 -17.73
C ARG A 28 34.74 2.26 -17.96
N GLU A 29 35.10 1.28 -17.15
CA GLU A 29 34.58 -0.09 -17.25
C GLU A 29 33.14 -0.17 -16.73
N GLY A 30 32.82 0.53 -15.61
CA GLY A 30 31.46 0.56 -15.04
C GLY A 30 30.44 1.35 -15.86
N LYS A 31 30.86 2.37 -16.63
CA LYS A 31 29.95 3.23 -17.42
C LYS A 31 29.17 2.46 -18.50
N ALA A 32 29.74 1.39 -19.05
CA ALA A 32 29.09 0.56 -20.06
C ALA A 32 27.98 -0.31 -19.46
N ASP A 33 28.09 -0.66 -18.17
CA ASP A 33 27.16 -1.55 -17.47
C ASP A 33 26.02 -0.81 -16.76
N GLU A 34 26.21 0.49 -16.44
CA GLU A 34 25.20 1.30 -15.73
C GLU A 34 23.97 1.63 -16.58
N PHE A 35 24.15 1.78 -17.89
CA PHE A 35 23.09 2.08 -18.83
C PHE A 35 23.20 1.14 -20.02
N PRO A 36 22.57 -0.05 -19.98
CA PRO A 36 22.53 -0.91 -21.15
C PRO A 36 22.04 -0.07 -22.34
N GLU A 37 22.79 -0.09 -23.44
CA GLU A 37 22.45 0.65 -24.65
C GLU A 37 21.10 0.12 -25.16
N TRP A 38 20.02 0.74 -24.70
CA TRP A 38 18.69 0.39 -25.15
C TRP A 38 18.54 0.96 -26.56
N SER A 39 18.89 0.16 -27.56
CA SER A 39 18.76 0.48 -28.98
C SER A 39 17.31 0.55 -29.47
N ALA A 40 16.34 0.64 -28.55
CA ALA A 40 14.92 0.72 -28.88
C ALA A 40 14.45 2.17 -28.83
N SER A 41 13.61 2.52 -29.78
CA SER A 41 13.05 3.86 -29.87
C SER A 41 12.25 4.21 -28.61
N ARG A 42 12.11 5.49 -28.27
CA ARG A 42 11.24 5.97 -27.17
C ARG A 42 9.82 5.37 -27.23
N ARG A 43 9.34 5.08 -28.45
CA ARG A 43 8.05 4.43 -28.70
C ARG A 43 8.04 2.99 -28.21
N ASP A 44 9.12 2.24 -28.42
CA ASP A 44 9.20 0.84 -28.01
C ASP A 44 9.36 0.69 -26.51
N PHE A 45 10.05 1.64 -25.85
CA PHE A 45 10.02 1.76 -24.39
C PHE A 45 8.60 1.98 -23.85
N LEU A 46 7.85 2.93 -24.43
CA LEU A 46 6.48 3.21 -23.99
C LEU A 46 5.53 2.04 -24.27
N LYS A 47 5.74 1.29 -25.36
CA LYS A 47 4.99 0.06 -25.63
C LYS A 47 5.28 -1.00 -24.57
N THR A 48 6.54 -1.32 -24.28
CA THR A 48 6.89 -2.36 -23.30
C THR A 48 6.44 -2.00 -21.90
N MET A 49 6.62 -0.74 -21.49
CA MET A 49 6.12 -0.21 -20.21
C MET A 49 4.59 -0.25 -20.16
N GLY A 50 3.91 0.17 -21.24
CA GLY A 50 2.44 0.15 -21.33
C GLY A 50 1.85 -1.25 -21.27
N TYR A 51 2.46 -2.23 -21.95
CA TYR A 51 2.06 -3.64 -21.86
C TYR A 51 2.34 -4.23 -20.47
N GLY A 52 3.47 -3.89 -19.84
CA GLY A 52 3.81 -4.33 -18.49
C GLY A 52 2.81 -3.83 -17.44
N LEU A 53 2.44 -2.55 -17.48
CA LEU A 53 1.43 -1.99 -16.56
C LEU A 53 0.01 -2.50 -16.87
N GLY A 54 -0.35 -2.61 -18.14
CA GLY A 54 -1.68 -3.06 -18.57
C GLY A 54 -1.99 -4.50 -18.18
N THR A 55 -1.01 -5.40 -18.29
CA THR A 55 -1.17 -6.81 -17.89
C THR A 55 -1.37 -6.96 -16.38
N VAL A 56 -0.56 -6.27 -15.57
CA VAL A 56 -0.69 -6.28 -14.11
C VAL A 56 -2.05 -5.73 -13.68
N ALA A 57 -2.49 -4.61 -14.26
CA ALA A 57 -3.80 -4.02 -13.94
C ALA A 57 -4.97 -4.97 -14.26
N MET A 58 -4.91 -5.69 -15.38
CA MET A 58 -5.95 -6.67 -15.72
C MET A 58 -5.96 -7.87 -14.78
N THR A 59 -4.80 -8.34 -14.32
CA THR A 59 -4.73 -9.39 -13.29
C THR A 59 -5.12 -8.91 -11.89
N ALA A 60 -4.92 -7.62 -11.58
CA ALA A 60 -5.36 -7.04 -10.31
C ALA A 60 -6.90 -7.00 -10.19
N CYS A 61 -7.60 -6.99 -11.32
CA CYS A 61 -9.05 -7.17 -11.39
C CYS A 61 -9.51 -8.64 -11.27
N THR A 62 -8.67 -9.55 -10.77
CA THR A 62 -9.14 -10.89 -10.38
C THR A 62 -10.22 -10.78 -9.31
N ARG A 63 -11.28 -11.58 -9.48
CA ARG A 63 -12.46 -11.60 -8.63
C ARG A 63 -12.05 -11.76 -7.16
N SER A 64 -12.33 -10.74 -6.36
CA SER A 64 -12.16 -10.79 -4.91
C SER A 64 -12.86 -12.03 -4.34
N PRO A 65 -12.32 -12.67 -3.30
CA PRO A 65 -12.92 -13.85 -2.71
C PRO A 65 -14.38 -13.55 -2.34
N VAL A 66 -15.29 -14.43 -2.77
CA VAL A 66 -16.71 -14.25 -2.50
C VAL A 66 -16.95 -14.50 -1.01
N HIS A 67 -17.16 -13.42 -0.26
CA HIS A 67 -17.57 -13.51 1.14
C HIS A 67 -19.04 -13.92 1.21
N LYS A 68 -19.31 -15.12 1.73
CA LYS A 68 -20.67 -15.59 1.97
C LYS A 68 -21.15 -15.09 3.33
N ALA A 69 -22.20 -14.27 3.35
CA ALA A 69 -22.91 -13.91 4.56
C ALA A 69 -23.98 -14.98 4.84
N ILE A 70 -23.85 -15.71 5.94
CA ILE A 70 -24.84 -16.72 6.36
C ILE A 70 -25.86 -16.00 7.26
N PRO A 71 -27.14 -15.85 6.84
CA PRO A 71 -28.15 -15.23 7.67
C PRO A 71 -28.64 -16.18 8.78
N PHE A 72 -29.30 -15.62 9.78
CA PHE A 72 -30.01 -16.42 10.79
C PHE A 72 -31.16 -17.20 10.14
N LEU A 73 -31.24 -18.51 10.38
CA LEU A 73 -32.34 -19.36 9.90
C LEU A 73 -33.67 -18.96 10.56
N GLN A 74 -33.62 -18.68 11.87
CA GLN A 74 -34.71 -18.13 12.65
C GLN A 74 -34.15 -16.96 13.45
N LYS A 75 -34.52 -15.75 13.06
CA LYS A 75 -34.03 -14.52 13.68
C LYS A 75 -34.82 -14.23 14.98
N PRO A 76 -34.16 -14.11 16.14
CA PRO A 76 -34.80 -13.59 17.35
C PRO A 76 -35.19 -12.12 17.17
N GLU A 77 -36.33 -11.69 17.74
CA GLU A 77 -36.82 -10.31 17.61
C GLU A 77 -35.85 -9.27 18.21
N GLU A 78 -35.19 -9.61 19.31
CA GLU A 78 -34.29 -8.74 20.06
C GLU A 78 -32.95 -8.47 19.35
N LEU A 79 -32.57 -9.31 18.37
CA LEU A 79 -31.27 -9.25 17.72
C LEU A 79 -31.39 -8.75 16.29
N THR A 80 -30.90 -7.54 16.04
CA THR A 80 -30.87 -6.95 14.69
C THR A 80 -29.44 -6.98 14.12
N PRO A 81 -29.21 -7.72 13.00
CA PRO A 81 -27.90 -7.80 12.40
C PRO A 81 -27.33 -6.42 12.07
N GLY A 82 -26.11 -6.15 12.52
CA GLY A 82 -25.42 -4.88 12.32
C GLY A 82 -25.57 -3.85 13.44
N VAL A 83 -26.56 -3.99 14.33
CA VAL A 83 -26.69 -3.15 15.53
C VAL A 83 -26.15 -3.92 16.74
N ALA A 84 -25.40 -3.23 17.60
CA ALA A 84 -24.87 -3.85 18.81
C ALA A 84 -25.87 -3.69 19.96
N ASN A 85 -26.08 -4.79 20.70
CA ASN A 85 -26.92 -4.81 21.90
C ASN A 85 -26.04 -4.72 23.15
N TRP A 86 -26.59 -4.12 24.21
CA TRP A 86 -25.95 -4.04 25.51
C TRP A 86 -26.72 -4.88 26.52
N TYR A 87 -26.01 -5.77 27.20
CA TYR A 87 -26.57 -6.64 28.22
C TYR A 87 -25.95 -6.31 29.58
N ALA A 88 -26.79 -6.14 30.59
CA ALA A 88 -26.35 -6.08 31.98
C ALA A 88 -26.07 -7.51 32.47
N THR A 89 -24.86 -7.75 32.96
CA THR A 89 -24.42 -9.06 33.44
C THR A 89 -23.50 -8.90 34.65
N THR A 90 -23.18 -10.00 35.30
CA THR A 90 -22.33 -10.04 36.50
C THR A 90 -21.08 -10.86 36.22
N CYS A 91 -19.91 -10.33 36.58
CA CYS A 91 -18.64 -11.03 36.45
C CYS A 91 -18.50 -12.09 37.55
N ALA A 92 -18.35 -13.36 37.17
CA ALA A 92 -18.09 -14.45 38.11
C ALA A 92 -16.58 -14.82 38.20
N GLY A 93 -15.68 -13.96 37.73
CA GLY A 93 -14.24 -14.22 37.75
C GLY A 93 -13.60 -14.10 39.14
N CYS A 94 -14.26 -13.39 40.05
CA CYS A 94 -13.86 -13.24 41.46
C CYS A 94 -15.09 -13.25 42.36
N SER A 95 -14.90 -13.39 43.67
CA SER A 95 -15.99 -13.37 44.66
C SER A 95 -16.71 -12.02 44.78
N ALA A 96 -16.19 -10.95 44.16
CA ALA A 96 -16.74 -9.61 44.25
C ALA A 96 -17.99 -9.39 43.37
N ALA A 97 -18.29 -10.30 42.43
CA ALA A 97 -19.49 -10.25 41.60
C ALA A 97 -19.72 -8.87 40.93
N CYS A 98 -18.69 -8.32 40.27
CA CYS A 98 -18.74 -6.99 39.64
C CYS A 98 -19.86 -6.90 38.59
N SER A 99 -20.60 -5.79 38.60
CA SER A 99 -21.64 -5.49 37.61
C SER A 99 -21.03 -4.93 36.33
N LEU A 100 -21.38 -5.52 35.20
CA LEU A 100 -20.80 -5.20 33.91
C LEU A 100 -21.89 -4.98 32.85
N LEU A 101 -21.58 -4.10 31.92
CA LEU A 101 -22.32 -3.90 30.68
C LEU A 101 -21.52 -4.53 29.54
N VAL A 102 -22.08 -5.55 28.90
CA VAL A 102 -21.43 -6.27 27.80
C VAL A 102 -22.07 -5.88 26.48
N LYS A 103 -21.26 -5.32 25.58
CA LYS A 103 -21.64 -5.07 24.20
C LYS A 103 -21.50 -6.35 23.40
N SER A 104 -22.61 -6.82 22.85
CA SER A 104 -22.68 -8.01 22.00
C SER A 104 -23.07 -7.63 20.58
N ARG A 105 -22.37 -8.19 19.60
CA ARG A 105 -22.71 -8.09 18.18
C ARG A 105 -23.05 -9.48 17.67
N ASP A 106 -24.30 -9.68 17.25
CA ASP A 106 -24.80 -10.96 16.75
C ASP A 106 -24.59 -12.14 17.72
N GLY A 107 -24.66 -11.86 19.04
CA GLY A 107 -24.43 -12.85 20.11
C GLY A 107 -22.97 -13.00 20.54
N ARG A 108 -22.02 -12.35 19.83
CA ARG A 108 -20.60 -12.34 20.19
C ARG A 108 -20.27 -11.13 21.07
N PRO A 109 -19.77 -11.34 22.31
CA PRO A 109 -19.24 -10.26 23.13
C PRO A 109 -18.04 -9.60 22.43
N ILE A 110 -18.08 -8.28 22.24
CA ILE A 110 -17.00 -7.50 21.61
C ILE A 110 -16.32 -6.55 22.60
N LYS A 111 -17.04 -6.09 23.63
CA LYS A 111 -16.54 -5.12 24.61
C LYS A 111 -17.25 -5.31 25.94
N VAL A 112 -16.49 -5.17 27.01
CA VAL A 112 -16.95 -5.22 28.40
C VAL A 112 -16.63 -3.88 29.05
N GLU A 113 -17.62 -3.32 29.73
CA GLU A 113 -17.54 -2.07 30.51
C GLU A 113 -18.20 -2.27 31.88
N GLY A 114 -17.85 -1.44 32.86
CA GLY A 114 -18.50 -1.44 34.17
C GLY A 114 -19.90 -0.83 34.08
N ASN A 115 -20.84 -1.29 34.90
CA ASN A 115 -22.19 -0.75 34.91
C ASN A 115 -22.27 0.53 35.79
N PRO A 116 -22.48 1.73 35.22
CA PRO A 116 -22.54 2.96 36.01
C PRO A 116 -23.75 3.04 36.96
N GLU A 117 -24.80 2.25 36.71
CA GLU A 117 -25.98 2.19 37.57
C GLU A 117 -25.79 1.26 38.77
N SER A 118 -24.71 0.49 38.80
CA SER A 118 -24.39 -0.40 39.90
C SER A 118 -23.33 0.21 40.81
N PRO A 119 -23.49 0.12 42.14
CA PRO A 119 -22.46 0.53 43.09
C PRO A 119 -21.27 -0.46 43.13
N LEU A 120 -21.36 -1.61 42.48
CA LEU A 120 -20.37 -2.69 42.52
C LEU A 120 -19.75 -2.88 41.12
N ASN A 121 -18.55 -2.31 40.90
CA ASN A 121 -17.82 -2.35 39.62
C ASN A 121 -16.40 -2.87 39.81
#